data_AF-A0A7V5BPY7-F1
#
_entry.id   AF-A0A7V5BPY7-F1
#
_cell.length_a   1.000
_cell.length_b   1.000
_cell.length_c   1.000
_cell.angle_alpha   90.00
_cell.angle_beta   90.00
_cell.angle_gamma   90.00
#
_symmetry.space_group_name_H-M   'P 1'
#
loop_
_entity.id
_entity.type
_entity.pdbx_description
1 polymer ?
#
loop_
_entity_poly.entity_id
_entity_poly.type
_entity_poly.pdbx_seq_one_letter_code
_entity_poly.pdbx_strand_id
1 'polypeptide(L)'
;MFEQNEVVQAVGTIIAFGFLFVFLAGLYAGFYTAAKMFHRAWLAWIGYACAIGQFAAAMIMISTGFLDPFWVKLILFAALAYLVIPPIMWRIVLAFHHYYEEEDEHVPAPSAPFGPLS
;
A
#
# COMPACT_ATOMS: atom_id res chain seq x y z
N MET A 1 -37.33 -15.57 10.60
CA MET A 1 -36.56 -14.86 11.66
C MET A 1 -35.09 -15.29 11.70
N PHE A 2 -34.74 -16.55 11.35
CA PHE A 2 -33.33 -16.99 11.26
C PHE A 2 -32.55 -16.35 10.10
N GLU A 3 -33.12 -16.22 8.90
CA GLU A 3 -32.44 -15.59 7.75
C GLU A 3 -32.01 -14.13 7.97
N GLN A 4 -32.82 -13.34 8.69
CA GLN A 4 -32.49 -11.94 8.95
C GLN A 4 -31.25 -11.80 9.85
N ASN A 5 -31.06 -12.71 10.82
CA ASN A 5 -29.90 -12.69 11.69
C ASN A 5 -28.63 -13.09 10.94
N GLU A 6 -28.72 -14.06 10.02
CA GLU A 6 -27.60 -14.51 9.19
C GLU A 6 -27.14 -13.42 8.22
N VAL A 7 -28.08 -12.73 7.57
CA VAL A 7 -27.76 -11.59 6.69
C VAL A 7 -27.08 -10.46 7.46
N VAL A 8 -27.60 -10.10 8.65
CA VAL A 8 -27.00 -9.04 9.48
C VAL A 8 -25.58 -9.40 9.91
N GLN A 9 -25.34 -10.66 10.29
CA GLN A 9 -24.00 -11.15 10.65
C GLN A 9 -23.04 -11.13 9.47
N ALA A 10 -23.50 -11.53 8.28
CA ALA A 10 -22.68 -11.50 7.07
C ALA A 10 -22.31 -10.08 6.68
N VAL A 11 -23.26 -9.15 6.69
CA VAL A 11 -22.99 -7.72 6.42
C VAL A 11 -21.99 -7.17 7.43
N GLY A 12 -22.17 -7.47 8.73
CA GLY A 12 -21.22 -7.06 9.77
C GLY A 12 -19.81 -7.59 9.53
N THR A 13 -19.70 -8.85 9.11
CA THR A 13 -18.43 -9.49 8.76
C THR A 13 -17.78 -8.83 7.56
N ILE A 14 -18.53 -8.58 6.48
CA ILE A 14 -18.02 -7.91 5.28
C ILE A 14 -17.51 -6.51 5.62
N ILE A 15 -18.23 -5.73 6.43
CA ILE A 15 -17.79 -4.38 6.82
C ILE A 15 -16.53 -4.44 7.67
N ALA A 16 -16.51 -5.30 8.70
CA ALA A 16 -15.36 -5.40 9.61
C ALA A 16 -14.09 -5.87 8.89
N PHE A 17 -14.20 -6.92 8.07
CA PHE A 17 -13.07 -7.43 7.31
C PHE A 17 -12.70 -6.55 6.12
N GLY A 18 -13.64 -5.78 5.56
CA GLY A 18 -13.37 -4.75 4.57
C GLY A 18 -12.53 -3.60 5.15
N PHE A 19 -12.87 -3.13 6.35
CA PHE A 19 -12.04 -2.16 7.08
C PHE A 19 -10.66 -2.73 7.38
N LEU A 20 -10.60 -3.95 7.92
CA LEU A 20 -9.34 -4.62 8.24
C LEU A 20 -8.45 -4.81 7.00
N PHE A 21 -9.06 -5.16 5.86
CA PHE A 21 -8.37 -5.29 4.58
C PHE A 21 -7.67 -3.98 4.19
N VAL A 22 -8.39 -2.86 4.16
CA VAL A 22 -7.82 -1.56 3.79
C VAL A 22 -6.79 -1.09 4.81
N PHE A 23 -7.05 -1.28 6.10
CA PHE A 23 -6.14 -0.91 7.17
C PHE A 23 -4.81 -1.67 7.08
N LEU A 24 -4.86 -2.98 6.87
CA LEU A 24 -3.66 -3.80 6.71
C LEU A 24 -2.90 -3.50 5.41
N ALA A 25 -3.59 -3.16 4.32
CA ALA A 25 -2.95 -2.68 3.09
C ALA A 25 -2.15 -1.38 3.33
N GLY A 26 -2.74 -0.44 4.07
CA GLY A 26 -2.08 0.81 4.47
C GLY A 26 -0.86 0.56 5.37
N LEU A 27 -1.00 -0.31 6.38
CA LEU A 27 0.11 -0.70 7.24
C LEU A 27 1.24 -1.39 6.44
N TYR A 28 0.90 -2.28 5.51
CA TYR A 28 1.89 -2.91 4.64
C TYR A 28 2.70 -1.86 3.88
N ALA A 29 2.03 -0.91 3.21
CA ALA A 29 2.70 0.17 2.49
C ALA A 29 3.59 1.03 3.42
N GLY A 30 3.08 1.38 4.60
CA GLY A 30 3.81 2.18 5.59
C GLY A 30 5.07 1.46 6.11
N PHE A 31 4.93 0.22 6.55
CA PHE A 31 6.05 -0.59 7.05
C PHE A 31 7.07 -0.91 5.95
N TYR A 32 6.62 -1.18 4.73
CA TYR A 32 7.51 -1.40 3.59
C TYR A 32 8.36 -0.14 3.31
N THR A 33 7.72 1.02 3.26
CA THR A 33 8.39 2.31 3.03
C THR A 33 9.37 2.62 4.17
N ALA A 34 8.92 2.46 5.43
CA ALA A 34 9.78 2.67 6.59
C ALA A 34 10.98 1.71 6.62
N ALA A 35 10.80 0.44 6.21
CA ALA A 35 11.90 -0.51 6.10
C ALA A 35 12.99 -0.04 5.12
N LYS A 36 12.57 0.56 4.00
CA LYS A 36 13.47 1.10 2.99
C LYS A 36 14.16 2.37 3.47
N MET A 37 13.43 3.30 4.10
CA MET A 37 14.00 4.54 4.62
C MET A 37 15.01 4.29 5.76
N PHE A 38 14.65 3.45 6.73
CA PHE A 38 15.48 3.20 7.91
C PHE A 38 16.48 2.05 7.74
N HIS A 39 16.55 1.42 6.57
CA HIS A 39 17.44 0.29 6.28
C HIS A 39 17.28 -0.88 7.27
N ARG A 40 16.06 -1.09 7.77
CA ARG A 40 15.75 -2.09 8.80
C ARG A 40 14.87 -3.20 8.22
N ALA A 41 15.47 -4.36 7.97
CA ALA A 41 14.80 -5.51 7.34
C ALA A 41 13.61 -6.06 8.15
N TRP A 42 13.61 -5.94 9.48
CA TRP A 42 12.50 -6.42 10.32
C TRP A 42 11.19 -5.66 10.09
N LEU A 43 11.23 -4.36 9.72
CA LEU A 43 10.01 -3.63 9.35
C LEU A 43 9.40 -4.19 8.07
N ALA A 44 10.21 -4.66 7.12
CA ALA A 44 9.69 -5.28 5.90
C ALA A 44 8.94 -6.58 6.22
N TRP A 45 9.47 -7.38 7.16
CA TRP A 45 8.78 -8.59 7.63
C TRP A 45 7.43 -8.30 8.26
N ILE A 46 7.32 -7.25 9.08
CA ILE A 46 6.02 -6.81 9.63
C ILE A 46 5.08 -6.37 8.51
N GLY A 47 5.58 -5.60 7.53
CA GLY A 47 4.81 -5.23 6.35
C GLY A 47 4.27 -6.46 5.61
N TYR A 48 5.11 -7.46 5.34
CA TYR A 48 4.66 -8.69 4.69
C TYR A 48 3.66 -9.50 5.54
N ALA A 49 3.78 -9.47 6.87
CA ALA A 49 2.76 -10.05 7.74
C ALA A 49 1.41 -9.32 7.61
N CYS A 50 1.41 -7.98 7.52
CA CYS A 50 0.20 -7.21 7.23
C CYS A 50 -0.39 -7.57 5.85
N ALA A 51 0.46 -7.77 4.85
CA ALA A 51 0.04 -8.19 3.51
C ALA A 51 -0.65 -9.57 3.50
N ILE A 52 -0.12 -10.53 4.26
CA ILE A 52 -0.75 -11.85 4.47
C ILE A 52 -2.09 -11.69 5.18
N GLY A 53 -2.14 -10.87 6.24
CA GLY A 53 -3.37 -10.61 6.99
C GLY A 53 -4.45 -9.94 6.12
N GLN A 54 -4.06 -9.02 5.24
CA GLN A 54 -4.95 -8.42 4.25
C GLN A 54 -5.54 -9.49 3.33
N PHE A 55 -4.71 -10.40 2.80
CA PHE A 55 -5.19 -11.47 1.94
C PHE A 55 -6.16 -12.41 2.68
N ALA A 56 -5.87 -12.72 3.96
CA ALA A 56 -6.78 -13.49 4.80
C ALA A 56 -8.12 -12.76 5.01
N ALA A 57 -8.11 -11.45 5.25
CA ALA A 57 -9.33 -10.65 5.36
C ALA A 57 -10.17 -10.70 4.08
N ALA A 58 -9.53 -10.64 2.91
CA ALA A 58 -10.21 -10.83 1.62
C ALA A 58 -10.86 -12.21 1.50
N MET A 59 -10.17 -13.29 1.88
CA MET A 59 -10.74 -14.64 1.84
C MET A 59 -11.94 -14.78 2.78
N ILE A 60 -11.89 -14.18 3.97
CA ILE A 60 -13.00 -14.21 4.93
C ILE A 60 -14.22 -13.51 4.36
N MET A 61 -14.07 -12.32 3.75
CA MET A 61 -15.18 -11.64 3.08
C MET A 61 -15.81 -12.50 1.98
N ILE A 62 -14.99 -13.12 1.13
CA ILE A 62 -15.46 -13.98 0.03
C ILE A 62 -16.18 -15.22 0.56
N SER A 63 -15.70 -15.81 1.66
CA SER A 63 -16.27 -17.00 2.27
C SER A 63 -17.69 -16.81 2.83
N THR A 64 -18.14 -15.56 3.00
CA THR A 64 -19.51 -15.28 3.45
C THR A 64 -20.57 -15.72 2.44
N GLY A 65 -20.24 -15.80 1.15
CA GLY A 65 -21.20 -16.18 0.09
C GLY A 65 -22.25 -15.12 -0.27
N PHE A 66 -22.23 -13.95 0.40
CA PHE A 66 -23.18 -12.85 0.16
C PHE A 66 -22.69 -11.84 -0.90
N LEU A 67 -21.50 -12.02 -1.44
CA LEU A 67 -20.91 -11.14 -2.45
C LEU A 67 -21.17 -11.67 -3.85
N ASP A 68 -21.70 -10.83 -4.73
CA ASP A 68 -21.81 -11.17 -6.14
C ASP A 68 -20.43 -11.46 -6.76
N PRO A 69 -20.36 -12.27 -7.83
CA PRO A 69 -19.10 -12.63 -8.49
C PRO A 69 -18.26 -11.44 -8.94
N PHE A 70 -18.90 -10.30 -9.25
CA PHE A 70 -18.20 -9.05 -9.55
C PHE A 70 -17.36 -8.56 -8.36
N TRP A 71 -17.96 -8.48 -7.16
CA TRP A 71 -17.29 -8.02 -5.95
C TRP A 71 -16.18 -8.97 -5.50
N VAL A 72 -16.39 -10.28 -5.63
CA VAL A 72 -15.36 -11.28 -5.35
C VAL A 72 -14.12 -11.03 -6.23
N LYS A 73 -14.31 -10.84 -7.54
CA LYS A 73 -13.20 -10.54 -8.47
C LYS A 73 -12.51 -9.23 -8.12
N LEU A 74 -13.28 -8.19 -7.78
CA LEU A 74 -12.73 -6.88 -7.40
C LEU A 74 -11.85 -6.97 -6.14
N ILE A 75 -12.33 -7.67 -5.10
CA ILE A 75 -11.59 -7.87 -3.85
C ILE A 75 -10.32 -8.68 -4.09
N LEU A 76 -10.40 -9.76 -4.88
CA LEU A 76 -9.22 -10.57 -5.24
C LEU A 76 -8.20 -9.74 -6.02
N PHE A 77 -8.66 -8.98 -7.02
CA PHE A 77 -7.79 -8.11 -7.79
C PHE A 77 -7.12 -7.07 -6.90
N ALA A 78 -7.88 -6.41 -6.01
CA ALA A 78 -7.33 -5.44 -5.07
C ALA A 78 -6.31 -6.08 -4.13
N ALA A 79 -6.60 -7.28 -3.61
CA ALA A 79 -5.69 -8.01 -2.73
C ALA A 79 -4.33 -8.25 -3.42
N LEU A 80 -4.35 -8.70 -4.67
CA LEU A 80 -3.14 -8.93 -5.47
C LEU A 80 -2.44 -7.63 -5.85
N ALA A 81 -3.19 -6.61 -6.26
CA ALA A 81 -2.64 -5.31 -6.64
C ALA A 81 -1.89 -4.67 -5.45
N TYR A 82 -2.45 -4.72 -4.25
CA TYR A 82 -1.81 -4.16 -3.07
C TYR A 82 -0.52 -4.90 -2.67
N LEU A 83 -0.31 -6.16 -3.05
CA LEU A 83 0.97 -6.85 -2.85
C LEU A 83 2.10 -6.26 -3.72
N VAL A 84 1.76 -5.76 -4.90
CA VAL A 84 2.74 -5.28 -5.88
C VAL A 84 2.90 -3.75 -5.88
N ILE A 85 1.90 -3.00 -5.41
CA ILE A 85 1.94 -1.53 -5.40
C ILE A 85 3.14 -0.99 -4.59
N PRO A 86 3.36 -1.35 -3.32
CA PRO A 86 4.48 -0.78 -2.54
C PRO A 86 5.87 -0.99 -3.15
N PRO A 87 6.27 -2.20 -3.60
CA PRO A 87 7.58 -2.39 -4.23
C PRO A 87 7.71 -1.67 -5.57
N ILE A 88 6.65 -1.63 -6.39
CA ILE A 88 6.66 -0.89 -7.66
C ILE A 88 6.78 0.61 -7.40
N MET A 89 5.97 1.14 -6.49
CA MET A 89 5.93 2.57 -6.19
C MET A 89 7.27 3.05 -5.61
N TRP A 90 7.91 2.24 -4.76
CA TRP A 90 9.24 2.55 -4.26
C TRP A 90 10.29 2.68 -5.38
N ARG A 91 10.26 1.79 -6.38
CA ARG A 91 11.15 1.89 -7.55
C ARG A 91 10.89 3.14 -8.37
N ILE A 92 9.62 3.52 -8.53
CA ILE A 92 9.23 4.76 -9.21
C ILE A 92 9.79 5.98 -8.45
N VAL A 93 9.63 6.02 -7.12
CA VAL A 93 10.17 7.11 -6.28
C VAL A 93 11.69 7.23 -6.40
N LEU A 94 12.42 6.12 -6.45
CA LEU A 94 13.87 6.14 -6.67
C LEU A 94 14.24 6.65 -8.07
N ALA A 95 13.51 6.25 -9.12
CA ALA A 95 13.75 6.73 -10.47
C ALA A 95 13.54 8.25 -10.59
N PHE A 96 12.52 8.78 -9.92
CA PHE A 96 12.32 10.24 -9.85
C PHE A 96 13.45 10.95 -9.12
N HIS A 97 13.91 10.43 -7.98
CA HIS A 97 15.04 11.06 -7.27
C HIS A 97 16.30 11.14 -8.13
N HIS A 98 16.66 10.05 -8.82
CA HIS A 98 17.80 10.05 -9.73
C HIS A 98 17.64 11.04 -10.89
N TYR A 99 16.45 11.12 -11.49
CA TYR A 99 16.19 12.05 -12.58
C TYR A 99 16.37 13.52 -12.15
N TYR A 100 15.89 13.89 -10.95
CA TYR A 100 16.04 15.25 -10.44
C TYR A 100 17.46 15.57 -9.97
N GLU A 101 18.20 14.61 -9.41
CA GLU A 101 19.62 14.78 -9.08
C GLU A 101 20.47 15.07 -10.34
N GLU A 102 20.20 14.40 -11.46
CA GLU A 102 20.89 14.65 -12.74
C GLU A 102 20.58 16.03 -13.33
N GLU A 103 19.33 16.50 -13.24
CA GLU A 103 18.95 17.85 -13.69
C GLU A 103 19.61 18.95 -12.86
N ASP A 104 19.64 18.82 -11.52
CA ASP A 104 20.27 19.80 -10.63
C ASP A 104 21.79 19.89 -10.83
N GLU A 105 22.46 18.79 -11.19
CA GLU A 105 23.90 18.77 -11.50
C GLU A 105 24.23 19.45 -12.85
N HIS A 106 23.27 19.48 -13.79
CA HIS A 106 23.43 20.09 -15.12
C HIS A 106 23.03 21.57 -15.17
N VAL A 107 22.46 22.13 -14.11
CA VAL A 107 22.28 23.58 -13.97
C VAL A 107 23.60 24.17 -13.47
N PRO A 108 24.38 24.90 -14.32
CA PRO A 108 25.57 25.57 -13.83
C PRO A 108 25.16 26.52 -12.70
N ALA A 109 25.90 26.48 -11.59
CA ALA A 109 25.68 27.38 -10.46
C ALA A 109 25.48 28.81 -10.98
N PRO A 110 24.43 29.53 -10.54
CA PRO A 110 24.23 30.90 -10.97
C PRO A 110 25.53 31.66 -10.70
N SER A 111 26.15 32.18 -11.76
CA SER A 111 27.35 33.01 -11.65
C SER A 111 27.04 34.08 -10.61
N ALA A 112 27.72 34.04 -9.47
CA ALA A 112 27.41 34.88 -8.31
C ALA A 112 27.19 36.33 -8.77
N PRO A 113 26.06 36.98 -8.42
CA PRO A 113 25.75 38.32 -8.92
C PRO A 113 26.67 39.41 -8.34
N PHE A 114 27.59 39.05 -7.44
CA PHE A 114 28.47 39.99 -6.77
C PHE A 114 29.91 39.45 -6.80
N GLY A 115 30.74 40.04 -7.66
CA GLY A 115 32.18 39.97 -7.54
C GLY A 115 32.66 40.66 -6.25
N PRO A 116 33.90 40.39 -5.79
CA PRO A 116 34.40 40.98 -4.57
C PRO A 116 34.41 42.50 -4.71
N LEU A 117 33.74 43.19 -3.77
CA LEU A 117 33.84 44.64 -3.62
C LEU A 117 35.26 44.96 -3.16
N SER A 118 36.12 45.34 -4.11
CA SER A 118 37.43 45.95 -3.88
C SER A 118 37.29 47.42 -3.50
#